data_AF-A0A7J6VXA6-F1
#
_entry.id   AF-A0A7J6VXA6-F1
#
_cell.length_a   1.000
_cell.length_b   1.000
_cell.length_c   1.000
_cell.angle_alpha   90.00
_cell.angle_beta   90.00
_cell.angle_gamma   90.00
#
_symmetry.space_group_name_H-M   'P 1'
#
loop_
_entity.id
_entity.type
_entity.pdbx_description
1 polymer ?
#
loop_
_entity_poly.entity_id
_entity_poly.type
_entity_poly.pdbx_seq_one_letter_code
_entity_poly.pdbx_strand_id
1 'polypeptide(L)'
;MGLVPTPVSDLSTNSSLEDVPVVLNFAIGTQRCEESAGICKDDSKCIDPDNGVGGIFCNCTNGYEGSPYLNKGCQDVNECEDAINNPCTANYINTLGSYCCSFPAGSYGDGRKAGNGCSPRSDGLPLLQIVLGGFDSTKIFTTDELKLATNSYDKKRILGQGGFGTVYKGILPDLREVAIKKSKIADKNQLGQFINEVVILTNINHRNVVKLIGCCLETEVPLLVYEFVSNETLHQHLHKIDGMVTSISWKDRLRIASETAGALAYLHSAASIPIIHRDVKSANILLDHNYTAKVADFGASRMNPSDKTQISTLVQ
;
A
#
# COMPACT_ATOMS: atom_id res chain seq x y z
N MET A 1 -33.67 13.24 -54.91
CA MET A 1 -32.96 14.39 -54.31
C MET A 1 -33.44 14.48 -52.87
N GLY A 2 -32.76 13.79 -51.96
CA GLY A 2 -33.11 13.80 -50.53
C GLY A 2 -32.19 14.78 -49.81
N LEU A 3 -32.78 15.76 -49.13
CA LEU A 3 -32.07 16.72 -48.29
C LEU A 3 -31.34 15.97 -47.18
N VAL A 4 -30.02 16.15 -47.10
CA VAL A 4 -29.17 15.60 -46.04
C VAL A 4 -29.22 16.56 -44.86
N PRO A 5 -29.61 16.13 -43.64
CA PRO A 5 -29.58 17.00 -42.47
C PRO A 5 -28.14 17.25 -42.01
N THR A 6 -27.82 18.51 -41.72
CA THR A 6 -26.52 18.94 -41.17
C THR A 6 -26.43 18.65 -39.66
N PRO A 7 -25.27 18.22 -39.13
CA PRO A 7 -25.09 17.96 -37.68
C PRO A 7 -24.94 19.25 -36.87
N VAL A 8 -25.25 19.18 -35.57
CA VAL A 8 -25.28 20.30 -34.59
C VAL A 8 -23.88 20.85 -34.25
N SER A 9 -22.79 20.24 -34.73
CA SER A 9 -21.41 20.62 -34.41
C SER A 9 -20.94 21.93 -35.05
N ASP A 10 -21.69 22.53 -35.98
CA ASP A 10 -21.29 23.75 -36.70
C ASP A 10 -21.79 25.07 -36.08
N LEU A 11 -22.38 25.06 -34.87
CA LEU A 11 -23.08 26.24 -34.31
C LEU A 11 -22.43 26.89 -33.07
N SER A 12 -21.14 26.63 -32.80
CA SER A 12 -20.48 27.13 -31.58
C SER A 12 -19.91 28.56 -31.65
N THR A 13 -20.41 29.44 -32.52
CA THR A 13 -20.07 30.88 -32.45
C THR A 13 -21.22 31.78 -32.89
N ASN A 14 -22.24 32.01 -32.06
CA ASN A 14 -22.98 33.27 -32.16
C ASN A 14 -23.63 33.69 -30.84
N SER A 15 -23.04 34.71 -30.22
CA SER A 15 -23.48 35.32 -28.98
C SER A 15 -24.47 36.47 -29.24
N SER A 16 -25.62 36.17 -29.86
CA SER A 16 -26.72 37.13 -29.99
C SER A 16 -28.06 36.41 -30.11
N LEU A 17 -28.99 36.80 -29.24
CA LEU A 17 -30.32 36.21 -29.02
C LEU A 17 -31.32 36.31 -30.20
N GLU A 18 -30.86 36.50 -31.44
CA GLU A 18 -31.75 36.65 -32.61
C GLU A 18 -31.87 35.42 -33.53
N ASP A 19 -31.00 34.41 -33.42
CA ASP A 19 -31.16 33.16 -34.18
C ASP A 19 -30.91 31.94 -33.28
N VAL A 20 -31.99 31.41 -32.69
CA VAL A 20 -31.94 30.11 -32.00
C VAL A 20 -32.16 29.02 -33.06
N PRO A 21 -31.15 28.18 -33.38
CA PRO A 21 -31.33 27.13 -34.38
C PRO A 21 -32.37 26.12 -33.89
N VAL A 22 -33.50 26.03 -34.59
CA VAL A 22 -34.53 25.02 -34.34
C VAL A 22 -34.07 23.71 -34.99
N VAL A 23 -33.68 22.74 -34.16
CA VAL A 23 -33.37 21.38 -34.62
C VAL A 23 -34.70 20.62 -34.80
N LEU A 24 -35.09 20.42 -36.06
CA LEU A 24 -36.25 19.58 -36.41
C LEU A 24 -35.83 18.10 -36.36
N ASN A 25 -36.25 17.40 -35.31
CA ASN A 25 -36.14 15.95 -35.22
C ASN A 25 -37.29 15.31 -36.01
N PHE A 26 -36.98 14.71 -37.15
CA PHE A 26 -37.93 13.94 -37.94
C PHE A 26 -37.98 12.49 -37.43
N ALA A 27 -39.16 12.00 -37.07
CA ALA A 27 -39.37 10.59 -36.73
C ALA A 27 -39.49 9.77 -38.03
N ILE A 28 -38.83 8.61 -38.08
CA ILE A 28 -38.84 7.72 -39.24
C ILE A 28 -39.82 6.57 -39.00
N GLY A 29 -40.76 6.36 -39.92
CA GLY A 29 -41.72 5.24 -39.90
C GLY A 29 -42.88 5.41 -38.91
N THR A 30 -43.68 4.35 -38.72
CA THR A 30 -44.79 4.28 -37.74
C THR A 30 -44.54 3.26 -36.62
N GLN A 31 -43.35 2.66 -36.60
CA GLN A 31 -42.96 1.57 -35.69
C GLN A 31 -42.41 2.13 -34.38
N ARG A 32 -42.36 1.27 -33.35
CA ARG A 32 -41.69 1.53 -32.07
C ARG A 32 -40.30 0.89 -32.04
N CYS A 33 -39.44 1.33 -31.13
CA CYS A 33 -38.09 0.79 -30.98
C CYS A 33 -38.05 -0.74 -30.78
N GLU A 34 -39.07 -1.35 -30.17
CA GLU A 34 -39.19 -2.81 -30.01
C GLU A 34 -39.37 -3.57 -31.33
N GLU A 35 -39.93 -2.92 -32.36
CA GLU A 35 -40.27 -3.53 -33.65
C GLU A 35 -39.23 -3.24 -34.76
N SER A 36 -38.22 -2.41 -34.47
CA SER A 36 -37.28 -1.84 -35.46
C SER A 36 -35.80 -2.04 -35.08
N ALA A 37 -35.41 -3.27 -34.73
CA ALA A 37 -34.02 -3.60 -34.44
C ALA A 37 -33.12 -3.40 -35.69
N GLY A 38 -32.19 -2.44 -35.62
CA GLY A 38 -31.14 -2.23 -36.64
C GLY A 38 -31.24 -0.96 -37.50
N ILE A 39 -32.16 -0.03 -37.20
CA ILE A 39 -32.21 1.28 -37.90
C ILE A 39 -31.15 2.25 -37.35
N CYS A 40 -30.97 2.27 -36.03
CA CYS A 40 -29.91 3.03 -35.37
C CYS A 40 -28.58 2.30 -35.54
N LYS A 41 -27.57 2.99 -36.09
CA LYS A 41 -26.23 2.41 -36.32
C LYS A 41 -25.35 2.56 -35.08
N ASP A 42 -24.22 1.86 -35.08
CA ASP A 42 -23.21 1.74 -34.02
C ASP A 42 -23.17 2.90 -32.99
N ASP A 43 -23.12 2.53 -31.71
CA ASP A 43 -23.03 3.42 -30.54
C ASP A 43 -24.14 4.49 -30.47
N SER A 44 -25.35 4.09 -30.86
CA SER A 44 -26.56 4.89 -30.72
C SER A 44 -27.75 4.12 -30.13
N LYS A 45 -28.64 4.84 -29.46
CA LYS A 45 -29.86 4.33 -28.84
C LYS A 45 -31.09 4.78 -29.63
N CYS A 46 -32.05 3.87 -29.78
CA CYS A 46 -33.38 4.18 -30.29
C CYS A 46 -34.22 4.80 -29.17
N ILE A 47 -34.98 5.83 -29.49
CA ILE A 47 -35.88 6.53 -28.58
C ILE A 47 -37.25 6.65 -29.25
N ASP A 48 -38.30 6.28 -28.52
CA ASP A 48 -39.69 6.47 -28.95
C ASP A 48 -40.12 7.92 -28.63
N PRO A 49 -40.80 8.62 -29.55
CA PRO A 49 -41.31 9.97 -29.31
C PRO A 49 -42.48 9.95 -28.33
N ASP A 50 -42.43 10.83 -27.32
CA ASP A 50 -43.42 10.95 -26.24
C ASP A 50 -44.83 11.35 -26.72
N ASN A 51 -44.98 11.75 -27.98
CA ASN A 51 -46.18 12.37 -28.53
C ASN A 51 -47.21 11.36 -29.06
N GLY A 52 -46.97 10.05 -28.95
CA GLY A 52 -47.90 8.99 -29.38
C GLY A 52 -48.11 8.87 -30.91
N VAL A 53 -47.52 9.78 -31.68
CA VAL A 53 -47.40 9.69 -33.13
C VAL A 53 -46.24 8.74 -33.40
N GLY A 54 -46.53 7.50 -33.78
CA GLY A 54 -45.53 6.46 -34.00
C GLY A 54 -44.36 6.90 -34.89
N GLY A 55 -43.21 6.27 -34.70
CA GLY A 55 -41.94 6.60 -35.35
C GLY A 55 -40.79 6.48 -34.35
N ILE A 56 -39.56 6.42 -34.83
CA ILE A 56 -38.37 6.31 -33.98
C ILE A 56 -37.36 7.43 -34.28
N PHE A 57 -36.54 7.79 -33.29
CA PHE A 57 -35.33 8.58 -33.52
C PHE A 57 -34.14 7.96 -32.78
N CYS A 58 -32.97 8.07 -33.40
CA CYS A 58 -31.71 7.58 -32.86
C CYS A 58 -30.93 8.74 -32.23
N ASN A 59 -30.33 8.49 -31.08
CA ASN A 59 -29.40 9.42 -30.44
C ASN A 59 -28.10 8.70 -30.10
N CYS A 60 -26.96 9.36 -30.26
CA CYS A 60 -25.68 8.78 -29.85
C CYS A 60 -25.69 8.46 -28.34
N THR A 61 -25.02 7.38 -27.97
CA THR A 61 -24.78 7.08 -26.55
C THR A 61 -23.81 8.09 -25.95
N ASN A 62 -23.83 8.23 -24.62
CA ASN A 62 -22.91 9.14 -23.93
C ASN A 62 -21.45 8.80 -24.30
N GLY A 63 -20.64 9.82 -24.59
CA GLY A 63 -19.25 9.66 -25.06
C GLY A 63 -19.11 9.54 -26.58
N TYR A 64 -20.21 9.64 -27.34
CA TYR A 64 -20.18 9.58 -28.80
C TYR A 64 -20.93 10.77 -29.43
N GLU A 65 -20.45 11.24 -30.57
CA GLU A 65 -21.03 12.33 -31.34
C GLU A 65 -21.17 12.01 -32.83
N GLY A 66 -21.88 12.87 -33.56
CA GLY A 66 -22.13 12.71 -34.99
C GLY A 66 -23.56 12.25 -35.29
N SER A 67 -23.75 11.66 -36.48
CA SER A 67 -25.08 11.30 -36.96
C SER A 67 -25.31 9.80 -36.87
N PRO A 68 -26.24 9.33 -36.01
CA PRO A 68 -26.54 7.91 -35.82
C PRO A 68 -27.15 7.23 -37.04
N TYR A 69 -27.44 7.98 -38.12
CA TYR A 69 -28.05 7.49 -39.35
C TYR A 69 -27.03 7.29 -40.50
N LEU A 70 -25.82 7.83 -40.38
CA LEU A 70 -24.80 7.75 -41.43
C LEU A 70 -23.98 6.45 -41.35
N ASN A 71 -23.30 6.08 -42.45
CA ASN A 71 -22.54 4.81 -42.54
C ASN A 71 -21.37 4.66 -41.54
N LYS A 72 -20.96 5.73 -40.86
CA LYS A 72 -19.97 5.67 -39.76
C LYS A 72 -20.60 5.78 -38.37
N GLY A 73 -21.93 5.88 -38.29
CA GLY A 73 -22.68 5.98 -37.04
C GLY A 73 -22.21 7.13 -36.15
N CYS A 74 -22.40 6.92 -34.85
CA CYS A 74 -21.83 7.77 -33.82
C CYS A 74 -20.35 7.44 -33.64
N GLN A 75 -19.52 8.47 -33.59
CA GLN A 75 -18.08 8.36 -33.42
C GLN A 75 -17.71 8.76 -32.01
N ASP A 76 -16.71 8.06 -31.47
CA ASP A 76 -16.17 8.31 -30.15
C ASP A 76 -15.68 9.76 -30.03
N VAL A 77 -16.13 10.46 -28.99
CA VAL A 77 -15.63 11.80 -28.68
C VAL A 77 -14.28 11.63 -28.01
N ASN A 78 -13.22 12.16 -28.61
CA ASN A 78 -11.93 12.16 -27.94
C ASN A 78 -11.89 13.30 -26.90
N GLU A 79 -12.36 13.05 -25.68
CA GLU A 79 -12.37 14.07 -24.63
C GLU A 79 -10.95 14.51 -24.20
N CYS A 80 -9.91 13.80 -24.67
CA CYS A 80 -8.51 14.13 -24.41
C CYS A 80 -7.97 15.25 -25.32
N GLU A 81 -8.64 15.57 -26.43
CA GLU A 81 -8.22 16.65 -27.35
C GLU A 81 -8.78 18.03 -26.97
N ASP A 82 -9.83 18.10 -26.14
CA ASP A 82 -10.37 19.36 -25.62
C ASP A 82 -9.55 19.85 -24.42
N ALA A 83 -8.57 20.71 -24.67
CA ALA A 83 -7.70 21.29 -23.64
C ALA A 83 -8.44 22.17 -22.62
N ILE A 84 -9.64 22.68 -22.95
CA ILE A 84 -10.38 23.65 -22.14
C ILE A 84 -11.30 22.93 -21.14
N ASN A 85 -12.05 21.94 -21.59
CA ASN A 85 -12.98 21.18 -20.72
C ASN A 85 -12.38 19.89 -20.15
N ASN A 86 -11.07 19.72 -20.27
CA ASN A 86 -10.42 18.49 -19.90
C ASN A 86 -10.64 18.11 -18.41
N PRO A 87 -11.29 16.97 -18.13
CA PRO A 87 -11.60 16.54 -16.78
C PRO A 87 -10.43 15.93 -16.00
N CYS A 88 -9.28 15.59 -16.62
CA CYS A 88 -8.15 14.97 -15.90
C CYS A 88 -7.00 15.94 -15.55
N THR A 89 -6.17 15.56 -14.57
CA THR A 89 -5.08 16.37 -14.03
C THR A 89 -3.72 16.12 -14.70
N ALA A 90 -3.48 14.94 -15.28
CA ALA A 90 -2.14 14.53 -15.72
C ALA A 90 -2.11 13.74 -17.05
N ASN A 91 -2.33 12.42 -17.02
CA ASN A 91 -2.23 11.57 -18.21
C ASN A 91 -3.62 11.17 -18.72
N TYR A 92 -3.75 11.10 -20.04
CA TYR A 92 -5.00 10.90 -20.76
C TYR A 92 -4.96 9.61 -21.56
N ILE A 93 -5.98 8.78 -21.39
CA ILE A 93 -6.21 7.60 -22.24
C ILE A 93 -7.65 7.68 -22.70
N ASN A 94 -7.84 8.02 -23.98
CA ASN A 94 -9.16 7.97 -24.60
C ASN A 94 -9.59 6.50 -24.74
N THR A 95 -10.84 6.22 -24.40
CA THR A 95 -11.44 4.89 -24.51
C THR A 95 -12.74 5.00 -25.28
N LEU A 96 -13.21 3.94 -25.93
CA LEU A 96 -14.46 4.02 -26.66
C LEU A 96 -15.63 4.35 -25.70
N GLY A 97 -16.26 5.51 -25.91
CA GLY A 97 -17.37 6.08 -25.13
C GLY A 97 -16.98 6.75 -23.82
N SER A 98 -15.68 6.91 -23.52
CA SER A 98 -15.23 7.48 -22.25
C SER A 98 -13.73 7.80 -22.22
N TYR A 99 -13.23 8.23 -21.08
CA TYR A 99 -11.80 8.46 -20.88
C TYR A 99 -11.33 7.92 -19.54
N CYS A 100 -10.06 7.50 -19.50
CA CYS A 100 -9.35 7.15 -18.28
C CYS A 100 -8.30 8.21 -17.96
N CYS A 101 -8.50 8.88 -16.82
CA CYS A 101 -7.43 9.67 -16.20
C CYS A 101 -6.42 8.70 -15.59
N SER A 102 -5.19 8.69 -16.10
CA SER A 102 -4.13 7.83 -15.57
C SER A 102 -3.16 8.61 -14.70
N PHE A 103 -2.57 7.90 -13.74
CA PHE A 103 -1.58 8.46 -12.83
C PHE A 103 -0.21 8.54 -13.52
N PRO A 104 0.51 9.66 -13.39
CA PRO A 104 1.97 9.66 -13.51
C PRO A 104 2.57 8.56 -12.63
N ALA A 105 3.60 7.87 -13.12
CA ALA A 105 4.31 6.87 -12.34
C ALA A 105 4.72 7.47 -10.98
N GLY A 106 4.27 6.87 -9.88
CA GLY A 106 4.48 7.41 -8.54
C GLY A 106 3.43 8.42 -8.06
N SER A 107 2.16 8.34 -8.49
CA SER A 107 1.05 9.14 -7.93
C SER A 107 -0.21 8.29 -7.67
N TYR A 108 -1.14 8.81 -6.88
CA TYR A 108 -2.44 8.17 -6.57
C TYR A 108 -3.58 9.20 -6.57
N GLY A 109 -4.83 8.72 -6.68
CA GLY A 109 -6.03 9.56 -6.70
C GLY A 109 -7.10 8.95 -7.61
N ASP A 110 -7.95 9.78 -8.22
CA ASP A 110 -8.84 9.39 -9.33
C ASP A 110 -8.47 10.07 -10.66
N GLY A 111 -7.45 10.92 -10.62
CA GLY A 111 -6.92 11.66 -11.77
C GLY A 111 -7.85 12.76 -12.30
N ARG A 112 -8.98 13.05 -11.64
CA ARG A 112 -10.00 14.02 -12.09
C ARG A 112 -9.85 15.38 -11.41
N LYS A 113 -9.96 16.47 -12.17
CA LYS A 113 -9.97 17.86 -11.64
C LYS A 113 -11.13 18.12 -10.69
N ALA A 114 -12.31 17.57 -10.98
CA ALA A 114 -13.51 17.65 -10.13
C ALA A 114 -13.60 16.53 -9.09
N GLY A 115 -12.55 15.70 -8.95
CA GLY A 115 -12.46 14.58 -8.02
C GLY A 115 -11.29 14.73 -7.04
N ASN A 116 -10.69 13.61 -6.65
CA ASN A 116 -9.52 13.57 -5.76
C ASN A 116 -8.21 13.98 -6.45
N GLY A 117 -8.19 14.15 -7.78
CA GLY A 117 -7.04 14.62 -8.55
C GLY A 117 -5.87 13.63 -8.57
N CYS A 118 -4.66 14.16 -8.78
CA CYS A 118 -3.40 13.41 -8.67
C CYS A 118 -2.60 13.94 -7.47
N SER A 119 -2.36 13.09 -6.49
CA SER A 119 -1.43 13.35 -5.39
C SER A 119 -0.14 12.57 -5.60
N PRO A 120 1.05 13.18 -5.45
CA PRO A 120 2.32 12.46 -5.53
C PRO A 120 2.37 11.36 -4.47
N ARG A 121 2.82 10.16 -4.84
CA ARG A 121 3.25 9.16 -3.86
C ARG A 121 4.54 9.69 -3.27
N SER A 122 4.47 10.11 -2.02
CA SER A 122 5.59 9.90 -1.10
C SER A 122 5.80 8.39 -1.07
N ASP A 123 6.99 7.91 -1.42
CA ASP A 123 7.32 6.49 -1.39
C ASP A 123 7.04 5.92 0.02
N GLY A 124 5.92 5.22 0.17
CA GLY A 124 5.45 4.72 1.46
C GLY A 124 4.17 3.93 1.30
N LEU A 125 4.19 2.68 1.76
CA LEU A 125 3.03 1.79 1.91
C LEU A 125 1.89 2.53 2.65
N PRO A 126 0.81 2.99 1.99
CA PRO A 126 -0.16 3.91 2.60
C PRO A 126 -0.93 3.29 3.77
N LEU A 127 -1.17 1.97 3.72
CA LEU A 127 -1.72 1.22 4.86
C LEU A 127 -0.80 1.27 6.08
N LEU A 128 0.51 1.25 5.86
CA LEU A 128 1.48 1.25 6.94
C LEU A 128 1.60 2.62 7.59
N GLN A 129 1.41 3.70 6.82
CA GLN A 129 1.36 5.06 7.35
C GLN A 129 0.08 5.33 8.15
N ILE A 130 -1.04 4.68 7.80
CA ILE A 130 -2.27 4.68 8.61
C ILE A 130 -2.04 3.89 9.91
N VAL A 131 -1.39 2.72 9.81
CA VAL A 131 -1.05 1.89 10.98
C VAL A 131 -0.08 2.64 11.90
N LEU A 132 0.99 3.24 11.37
CA LEU A 132 2.00 4.00 12.12
C LEU A 132 1.51 5.37 12.57
N GLY A 133 0.59 6.01 11.84
CA GLY A 133 -0.07 7.25 12.25
C GLY A 133 -0.97 7.09 13.47
N GLY A 134 -1.36 5.87 13.83
CA GLY A 134 -1.96 5.52 15.12
C GLY A 134 -0.96 5.16 16.22
N PHE A 135 0.34 5.03 15.90
CA PHE A 135 1.41 4.66 16.83
C PHE A 135 2.35 5.85 17.06
N ASP A 136 1.98 6.74 17.98
CA ASP A 136 2.71 7.97 18.34
C ASP A 136 4.20 7.77 18.73
N SER A 137 4.67 6.52 18.94
CA SER A 137 6.01 6.23 19.46
C SER A 137 7.07 5.82 18.44
N THR A 138 6.71 5.48 17.20
CA THR A 138 7.63 4.78 16.28
C THR A 138 8.16 5.72 15.20
N LYS A 139 9.48 5.98 15.22
CA LYS A 139 10.11 6.94 14.29
C LYS A 139 10.20 6.37 12.87
N ILE A 140 9.86 7.18 11.87
CA ILE A 140 10.17 6.88 10.46
C ILE A 140 11.56 7.43 10.16
N PHE A 141 12.45 6.54 9.72
CA PHE A 141 13.82 6.85 9.31
C PHE A 141 13.92 6.91 7.79
N THR A 142 14.76 7.80 7.26
CA THR A 142 15.08 7.81 5.83
C THR A 142 16.18 6.78 5.52
N THR A 143 16.25 6.36 4.26
CA THR A 143 17.30 5.45 3.78
C THR A 143 18.68 6.05 3.99
N ASP A 144 18.83 7.35 3.78
CA ASP A 144 20.10 8.05 3.91
C ASP A 144 20.54 8.18 5.37
N GLU A 145 19.61 8.40 6.30
CA GLU A 145 19.91 8.38 7.75
C GLU A 145 20.47 7.01 8.17
N LEU A 146 19.84 5.92 7.73
CA LEU A 146 20.30 4.56 8.08
C LEU A 146 21.59 4.15 7.35
N LYS A 147 21.79 4.58 6.10
CA LYS A 147 23.07 4.40 5.39
C LYS A 147 24.21 5.11 6.11
N LEU A 148 24.01 6.37 6.53
CA LEU A 148 25.01 7.12 7.27
C LEU A 148 25.33 6.43 8.61
N ALA A 149 24.29 6.04 9.36
CA ALA A 149 24.44 5.38 10.66
C ALA A 149 25.22 4.06 10.59
N THR A 150 25.16 3.36 9.45
CA THR A 150 25.78 2.04 9.25
C THR A 150 27.05 2.09 8.41
N ASN A 151 27.58 3.27 8.08
CA ASN A 151 28.70 3.41 7.14
C ASN A 151 28.44 2.66 5.81
N SER A 152 27.27 2.92 5.20
CA SER A 152 26.79 2.23 4.01
C SER A 152 26.65 0.70 4.16
N TYR A 153 26.10 0.25 5.30
CA TYR A 153 25.94 -1.17 5.63
C TYR A 153 27.26 -1.96 5.59
N ASP A 154 28.32 -1.40 6.16
CA ASP A 154 29.65 -2.00 6.22
C ASP A 154 29.60 -3.40 6.88
N LYS A 155 30.30 -4.37 6.28
CA LYS A 155 30.38 -5.75 6.81
C LYS A 155 30.95 -5.81 8.22
N LYS A 156 31.83 -4.87 8.59
CA LYS A 156 32.39 -4.76 9.95
C LYS A 156 31.35 -4.41 11.01
N ARG A 157 30.19 -3.90 10.61
CA ARG A 157 29.09 -3.54 11.50
C ARG A 157 28.04 -4.64 11.61
N ILE A 158 28.23 -5.81 11.00
CA ILE A 158 27.28 -6.91 11.11
C ILE A 158 27.28 -7.46 12.55
N LEU A 159 26.11 -7.48 13.17
CA LEU A 159 25.86 -8.10 14.48
C LEU A 159 25.42 -9.57 14.34
N GLY A 160 24.73 -9.88 13.25
CA GLY A 160 24.26 -11.23 12.95
C GLY A 160 23.68 -11.34 11.55
N GLN A 161 23.70 -12.55 11.01
CA GLN A 161 23.15 -12.87 9.69
C GLN A 161 22.42 -14.22 9.75
N GLY A 162 21.21 -14.28 9.19
CA GLY A 162 20.37 -15.49 9.27
C GLY A 162 19.30 -15.57 8.17
N GLY A 163 18.28 -16.40 8.44
CA GLY A 163 17.12 -16.58 7.55
C GLY A 163 16.32 -15.29 7.36
N PHE A 164 16.19 -14.49 8.41
CA PHE A 164 15.42 -13.24 8.43
C PHE A 164 16.18 -12.00 7.92
N GLY A 165 17.41 -12.16 7.43
CA GLY A 165 18.23 -11.07 6.91
C GLY A 165 19.54 -10.85 7.66
N THR A 166 20.04 -9.62 7.57
CA THR A 166 21.29 -9.18 8.20
C THR A 166 21.01 -8.04 9.16
N VAL A 167 21.56 -8.10 10.37
CA VAL A 167 21.44 -7.05 11.39
C VAL A 167 22.75 -6.30 11.48
N TYR A 168 22.68 -4.97 11.38
CA TYR A 168 23.83 -4.07 11.43
C TYR A 168 23.80 -3.20 12.69
N LYS A 169 24.96 -2.91 13.26
CA LYS A 169 25.15 -1.88 14.29
C LYS A 169 25.18 -0.50 13.64
N GLY A 170 24.21 0.33 13.99
CA GLY A 170 24.13 1.73 13.59
C GLY A 170 24.46 2.68 14.74
N ILE A 171 24.94 3.89 14.42
CA ILE A 171 25.03 5.02 15.34
C ILE A 171 24.23 6.16 14.72
N LEU A 172 23.13 6.55 15.34
CA LEU A 172 22.28 7.65 14.88
C LEU A 172 22.97 9.02 15.08
N PRO A 173 22.49 10.11 14.44
CA PRO A 173 23.08 11.45 14.59
C PRO A 173 23.14 11.96 16.03
N ASP A 174 22.22 11.51 16.88
CA ASP A 174 22.17 11.82 18.32
C ASP A 174 23.03 10.87 19.18
N LEU A 175 23.96 10.14 18.55
CA LEU A 175 24.89 9.20 19.15
C LEU A 175 24.25 7.93 19.76
N ARG A 176 22.94 7.73 19.59
CA ARG A 176 22.31 6.48 20.04
C ARG A 176 22.75 5.31 19.17
N GLU A 177 23.21 4.25 19.83
CA GLU A 177 23.49 2.98 19.17
C GLU A 177 22.18 2.23 18.90
N VAL A 178 22.05 1.69 17.68
CA VAL A 178 20.85 0.96 17.22
C VAL A 178 21.22 -0.32 16.50
N ALA A 179 20.30 -1.27 16.47
CA ALA A 179 20.38 -2.46 15.63
C ALA A 179 19.43 -2.29 14.44
N ILE A 180 19.95 -2.37 13.21
CA ILE A 180 19.20 -2.18 11.97
C ILE A 180 19.08 -3.52 11.25
N LYS A 181 17.88 -4.08 11.22
CA LYS A 181 17.56 -5.35 10.53
C LYS A 181 17.20 -5.07 9.09
N LYS A 182 18.00 -5.61 8.18
CA LYS A 182 17.79 -5.57 6.73
C LYS A 182 17.40 -6.96 6.23
N SER A 183 16.12 -7.12 5.90
CA SER A 183 15.58 -8.37 5.33
C SER A 183 16.12 -8.65 3.93
N LYS A 184 16.14 -9.93 3.54
CA LYS A 184 16.54 -10.36 2.18
C LYS A 184 15.38 -10.14 1.20
N ILE A 185 15.69 -9.70 -0.02
CA ILE A 185 14.73 -9.32 -1.09
C ILE A 185 13.94 -10.54 -1.65
N ALA A 186 14.34 -11.77 -1.35
CA ALA A 186 13.93 -12.96 -2.10
C ALA A 186 12.55 -13.58 -1.73
N ASP A 187 11.80 -13.06 -0.75
CA ASP A 187 10.62 -13.75 -0.23
C ASP A 187 9.37 -12.83 -0.13
N LYS A 188 8.28 -13.24 -0.79
CA LYS A 188 6.97 -12.54 -0.79
C LYS A 188 6.37 -12.44 0.62
N ASN A 189 6.77 -13.29 1.56
CA ASN A 189 6.30 -13.25 2.95
C ASN A 189 6.98 -12.16 3.81
N GLN A 190 8.03 -11.48 3.33
CA GLN A 190 8.79 -10.51 4.13
C GLN A 190 7.98 -9.27 4.50
N LEU A 191 7.11 -8.78 3.60
CA LEU A 191 6.24 -7.65 3.91
C LEU A 191 5.26 -7.99 5.05
N GLY A 192 4.71 -9.20 5.06
CA GLY A 192 3.83 -9.68 6.12
C GLY A 192 4.55 -9.83 7.46
N GLN A 193 5.78 -10.35 7.47
CA GLN A 193 6.62 -10.43 8.68
C GLN A 193 6.94 -9.05 9.24
N PHE A 194 7.28 -8.10 8.36
CA PHE A 194 7.53 -6.72 8.74
C PHE A 194 6.29 -6.06 9.36
N ILE A 195 5.13 -6.11 8.70
CA ILE A 195 3.88 -5.55 9.22
C ILE A 195 3.57 -6.15 10.61
N ASN A 196 3.69 -7.47 10.72
CA ASN A 196 3.43 -8.19 11.97
C ASN A 196 4.38 -7.75 13.09
N GLU A 197 5.67 -7.63 12.79
CA GLU A 197 6.69 -7.23 13.76
C GLU A 197 6.49 -5.78 14.23
N VAL A 198 6.16 -4.86 13.31
CA VAL A 198 5.80 -3.48 13.66
C VAL A 198 4.57 -3.46 14.58
N VAL A 199 3.46 -4.04 14.15
CA VAL A 199 2.19 -4.02 14.90
C VAL A 199 2.35 -4.65 16.29
N ILE A 200 3.09 -5.75 16.40
CA ILE A 200 3.30 -6.42 17.69
C ILE A 200 4.19 -5.57 18.61
N LEU A 201 5.33 -5.09 18.11
CA LEU A 201 6.30 -4.39 18.94
C LEU A 201 5.88 -2.97 19.31
N THR A 202 5.01 -2.32 18.54
CA THR A 202 4.40 -1.04 18.97
C THR A 202 3.41 -1.22 20.12
N ASN A 203 2.82 -2.41 20.27
CA ASN A 203 1.88 -2.73 21.35
C ASN A 203 2.54 -3.37 22.59
N ILE A 204 3.86 -3.58 22.57
CA ILE A 204 4.60 -4.17 23.68
C ILE A 204 5.51 -3.13 24.33
N ASN A 205 5.39 -2.98 25.64
CA ASN A 205 6.35 -2.24 26.44
C ASN A 205 6.78 -3.07 27.65
N HIS A 206 7.88 -3.81 27.51
CA HIS A 206 8.39 -4.68 28.57
C HIS A 206 9.92 -4.63 28.63
N ARG A 207 10.50 -4.55 29.84
CA ARG A 207 11.95 -4.39 30.04
C ARG A 207 12.79 -5.53 29.44
N ASN A 208 12.23 -6.74 29.41
CA ASN A 208 12.85 -7.96 28.88
C ASN A 208 12.37 -8.31 27.46
N VAL A 209 11.84 -7.34 26.72
CA VAL A 209 11.56 -7.45 25.28
C VAL A 209 12.37 -6.35 24.58
N VAL A 210 12.93 -6.66 23.41
CA VAL A 210 13.66 -5.67 22.61
C VAL A 210 12.71 -4.59 22.10
N LYS A 211 13.06 -3.33 22.33
CA LYS A 211 12.27 -2.17 21.91
C LYS A 211 12.49 -1.86 20.43
N LEU A 212 11.39 -1.80 19.67
CA LEU A 212 11.38 -1.20 18.34
C LEU A 212 11.45 0.33 18.47
N ILE A 213 12.44 0.94 17.84
CA ILE A 213 12.60 2.40 17.80
C ILE A 213 11.89 2.97 16.57
N GLY A 214 11.94 2.26 15.45
CA GLY A 214 11.39 2.75 14.20
C GLY A 214 11.56 1.83 13.02
N CYS A 215 11.23 2.34 11.85
CA CYS A 215 11.38 1.65 10.57
C CYS A 215 11.74 2.63 9.45
N CYS A 216 12.26 2.10 8.34
CA CYS A 216 12.44 2.84 7.10
C CYS A 216 11.65 2.15 5.98
N LEU A 217 10.84 2.94 5.26
CA LEU A 217 9.87 2.46 4.27
C LEU A 217 10.27 2.81 2.82
N GLU A 218 11.33 3.58 2.66
CA GLU A 218 11.84 4.05 1.36
C GLU A 218 12.61 2.95 0.58
N THR A 219 12.79 1.78 1.18
CA THR A 219 13.46 0.63 0.56
C THR A 219 12.45 -0.41 0.08
N GLU A 220 12.79 -1.15 -0.98
CA GLU A 220 11.95 -2.21 -1.57
C GLU A 220 11.41 -3.20 -0.51
N VAL A 221 12.27 -3.60 0.44
CA VAL A 221 11.85 -4.27 1.66
C VAL A 221 12.11 -3.34 2.84
N PRO A 222 11.10 -3.03 3.66
CA PRO A 222 11.27 -2.12 4.80
C PRO A 222 12.33 -2.59 5.80
N LEU A 223 13.06 -1.63 6.38
CA LEU A 223 14.05 -1.86 7.42
C LEU A 223 13.44 -1.64 8.80
N LEU A 224 13.89 -2.41 9.79
CA LEU A 224 13.49 -2.25 11.19
C LEU A 224 14.68 -1.77 12.02
N VAL A 225 14.41 -0.81 12.93
CA VAL A 225 15.40 -0.18 13.79
C VAL A 225 15.04 -0.45 15.25
N TYR A 226 15.92 -1.15 15.96
CA TYR A 226 15.74 -1.54 17.35
C TYR A 226 16.76 -0.87 18.26
N GLU A 227 16.51 -0.93 19.57
CA GLU A 227 17.56 -0.69 20.55
C GLU A 227 18.75 -1.64 20.33
N PHE A 228 19.97 -1.13 20.50
CA PHE A 228 21.15 -1.97 20.49
C PHE A 228 21.33 -2.68 21.83
N VAL A 229 21.61 -3.98 21.79
CA VAL A 229 21.83 -4.83 22.98
C VAL A 229 23.26 -5.38 22.92
N SER A 230 24.09 -5.05 23.90
CA SER A 230 25.56 -5.06 23.76
C SER A 230 26.24 -6.43 23.90
N ASN A 231 25.73 -7.34 24.72
CA ASN A 231 26.38 -8.62 25.05
C ASN A 231 25.89 -9.78 24.17
N GLU A 232 25.62 -9.52 22.90
CA GLU A 232 25.29 -10.56 21.91
C GLU A 232 24.09 -11.46 22.32
N THR A 233 23.96 -12.64 21.69
CA THR A 233 22.90 -13.62 21.98
C THR A 233 23.30 -14.60 23.08
N LEU A 234 22.32 -15.12 23.83
CA LEU A 234 22.54 -16.21 24.78
C LEU A 234 23.15 -17.45 24.09
N HIS A 235 22.80 -17.72 22.83
CA HIS A 235 23.42 -18.80 22.06
C HIS A 235 24.95 -18.66 21.99
N GLN A 236 25.47 -17.47 21.69
CA GLN A 236 26.90 -17.23 21.64
C GLN A 236 27.56 -17.45 23.00
N HIS A 237 26.93 -17.05 24.10
CA HIS A 237 27.47 -17.30 25.45
C HIS A 237 27.44 -18.77 25.86
N LEU A 238 26.46 -19.55 25.39
CA LEU A 238 26.35 -20.98 25.69
C LEU A 238 27.31 -21.84 24.85
N HIS A 239 27.67 -21.39 23.65
CA HIS A 239 28.41 -22.19 22.67
C HIS A 239 29.79 -21.62 22.30
N LYS A 240 30.26 -20.52 22.90
CA LYS A 240 31.64 -20.05 22.72
C LYS A 240 32.61 -21.05 23.36
N ILE A 241 33.22 -21.88 22.50
CA ILE A 241 34.32 -22.79 22.82
C ILE A 241 35.62 -22.04 22.51
N ASP A 242 36.01 -21.07 23.33
CA ASP A 242 37.43 -20.71 23.38
C ASP A 242 37.79 -20.14 24.74
N GLY A 243 38.90 -20.62 25.30
CA GLY A 243 39.25 -20.66 26.71
C GLY A 243 39.52 -19.32 27.41
N MET A 244 38.87 -18.23 27.00
CA MET A 244 39.19 -16.87 27.47
C MET A 244 37.99 -16.02 27.93
N VAL A 245 36.74 -16.51 27.91
CA VAL A 245 35.58 -15.68 28.31
C VAL A 245 34.67 -16.36 29.34
N THR A 246 34.36 -15.56 30.37
CA THR A 246 33.53 -15.82 31.55
C THR A 246 32.29 -16.64 31.25
N SER A 247 32.26 -17.87 31.75
CA SER A 247 31.03 -18.66 31.84
C SER A 247 29.98 -17.84 32.59
N ILE A 248 28.80 -17.65 31.99
CA ILE A 248 27.66 -17.04 32.68
C ILE A 248 27.45 -17.79 34.00
N SER A 249 27.49 -17.06 35.12
CA SER A 249 27.36 -17.66 36.44
C SER A 249 26.02 -18.37 36.58
N TRP A 250 25.94 -19.38 37.46
CA TRP A 250 24.67 -20.09 37.70
C TRP A 250 23.54 -19.14 38.12
N LYS A 251 23.87 -18.12 38.95
CA LYS A 251 22.94 -17.07 39.36
C LYS A 251 22.41 -16.28 38.16
N ASP A 252 23.27 -15.91 37.23
CA ASP A 252 22.87 -15.17 36.02
C ASP A 252 22.04 -16.03 35.08
N ARG A 253 22.35 -17.33 34.94
CA ARG A 253 21.53 -18.26 34.15
C ARG A 253 20.10 -18.37 34.68
N LEU A 254 19.94 -18.50 36.00
CA LEU A 254 18.63 -18.53 36.65
C LEU A 254 17.88 -17.20 36.44
N ARG A 255 18.58 -16.07 36.55
CA ARG A 255 18.02 -14.75 36.28
C ARG A 255 17.54 -14.61 34.83
N ILE A 256 18.38 -14.98 33.86
CA ILE A 256 18.05 -14.97 32.42
C ILE A 256 16.81 -15.84 32.14
N ALA A 257 16.75 -17.05 32.70
CA ALA A 257 15.60 -17.93 32.55
C ALA A 257 14.32 -17.32 33.14
N SER A 258 14.40 -16.75 34.35
CA SER A 258 13.27 -16.08 35.00
C SER A 258 12.81 -14.85 34.23
N GLU A 259 13.72 -14.01 33.75
CA GLU A 259 13.42 -12.81 32.96
C GLU A 259 12.79 -13.16 31.61
N THR A 260 13.30 -14.19 30.94
CA THR A 260 12.73 -14.70 29.68
C THR A 260 11.34 -15.26 29.91
N ALA A 261 11.13 -16.06 30.96
CA ALA A 261 9.83 -16.59 31.32
C ALA A 261 8.83 -15.47 31.68
N GLY A 262 9.29 -14.45 32.40
CA GLY A 262 8.50 -13.26 32.72
C GLY A 262 8.06 -12.48 31.48
N ALA A 263 8.96 -12.28 30.52
CA ALA A 263 8.62 -11.67 29.24
C ALA A 263 7.56 -12.48 28.47
N LEU A 264 7.71 -13.81 28.40
CA LEU A 264 6.73 -14.67 27.72
C LEU A 264 5.38 -14.69 28.46
N ALA A 265 5.38 -14.71 29.79
CA ALA A 265 4.15 -14.62 30.58
C ALA A 265 3.41 -13.31 30.32
N TYR A 266 4.15 -12.19 30.24
CA TYR A 266 3.58 -10.90 29.85
C TYR A 266 2.94 -10.97 28.46
N LEU A 267 3.65 -11.50 27.46
CA LEU A 267 3.12 -11.62 26.09
C LEU A 267 1.86 -12.48 26.02
N HIS A 268 1.80 -13.58 26.79
CA HIS A 268 0.68 -14.50 26.75
C HIS A 268 -0.55 -14.02 27.53
N SER A 269 -0.36 -13.26 28.61
CA SER A 269 -1.45 -13.02 29.58
C SER A 269 -1.73 -11.55 29.89
N ALA A 270 -0.74 -10.67 29.76
CA ALA A 270 -0.85 -9.28 30.20
C ALA A 270 -0.86 -8.27 29.04
N ALA A 271 -0.48 -8.68 27.84
CA ALA A 271 -0.66 -7.88 26.64
C ALA A 271 -2.16 -7.75 26.29
N SER A 272 -2.57 -6.62 25.72
CA SER A 272 -3.98 -6.33 25.37
C SER A 272 -4.61 -7.37 24.45
N ILE A 273 -3.80 -7.98 23.59
CA ILE A 273 -4.14 -9.19 22.83
C ILE A 273 -3.02 -10.20 23.12
N PRO A 274 -3.32 -11.45 23.51
CA PRO A 274 -2.29 -12.47 23.71
C PRO A 274 -1.41 -12.66 22.48
N ILE A 275 -0.09 -12.62 22.67
CA ILE A 275 0.91 -12.73 21.59
C ILE A 275 1.72 -13.99 21.79
N ILE A 276 1.67 -14.91 20.82
CA ILE A 276 2.51 -16.11 20.81
C ILE A 276 3.77 -15.82 20.00
N HIS A 277 4.94 -15.90 20.64
CA HIS A 277 6.23 -15.57 20.01
C HIS A 277 6.58 -16.50 18.83
N ARG A 278 6.34 -17.80 18.99
CA ARG A 278 6.57 -18.90 18.01
C ARG A 278 8.02 -19.21 17.62
N ASP A 279 8.99 -18.36 17.92
CA ASP A 279 10.41 -18.62 17.65
C ASP A 279 11.31 -18.40 18.89
N VAL A 280 10.94 -19.00 20.03
CA VAL A 280 11.73 -18.87 21.27
C VAL A 280 12.91 -19.84 21.21
N LYS A 281 14.12 -19.28 21.12
CA LYS A 281 15.40 -20.02 21.10
C LYS A 281 16.52 -19.15 21.65
N SER A 282 17.64 -19.76 22.06
CA SER A 282 18.78 -19.02 22.63
C SER A 282 19.38 -17.96 21.69
N ALA A 283 19.21 -18.10 20.37
CA ALA A 283 19.64 -17.10 19.39
C ALA A 283 18.77 -15.83 19.38
N ASN A 284 17.53 -15.93 19.89
CA ASN A 284 16.56 -14.84 19.96
C ASN A 284 16.45 -14.24 21.39
N ILE A 285 17.34 -14.64 22.30
CA ILE A 285 17.49 -14.04 23.62
C ILE A 285 18.79 -13.23 23.61
N LEU A 286 18.68 -11.91 23.62
CA LEU A 286 19.82 -10.98 23.69
C LEU A 286 20.15 -10.64 25.13
N LEU A 287 21.42 -10.34 25.40
CA LEU A 287 21.89 -9.95 26.73
C LEU A 287 22.46 -8.53 26.69
N ASP A 288 22.02 -7.67 27.61
CA ASP A 288 22.63 -6.34 27.79
C ASP A 288 23.94 -6.42 28.61
N HIS A 289 24.59 -5.26 28.79
CA HIS A 289 25.83 -5.13 29.56
C HIS A 289 25.75 -5.69 31.01
N ASN A 290 24.56 -5.79 31.59
CA ASN A 290 24.30 -6.32 32.93
C ASN A 290 23.83 -7.79 32.92
N TYR A 291 23.91 -8.46 31.77
CA TYR A 291 23.34 -9.78 31.51
C TYR A 291 21.82 -9.86 31.72
N THR A 292 21.13 -8.74 31.57
CA THR A 292 19.65 -8.72 31.53
C THR A 292 19.17 -9.30 30.21
N ALA A 293 18.25 -10.24 30.26
CA ALA A 293 17.69 -10.90 29.09
C ALA A 293 16.65 -10.02 28.38
N LYS A 294 16.72 -9.98 27.05
CA LYS A 294 15.72 -9.35 26.16
C LYS A 294 15.32 -10.31 25.05
N VAL A 295 14.03 -10.63 24.97
CA VAL A 295 13.45 -11.44 23.90
C VAL A 295 13.36 -10.62 22.62
N ALA A 296 13.81 -11.19 21.50
CA ALA A 296 13.91 -10.56 20.19
C ALA A 296 13.28 -11.43 19.09
N ASP A 297 13.14 -10.85 17.90
CA ASP A 297 12.69 -11.49 16.64
C ASP A 297 11.22 -11.96 16.63
N PHE A 298 10.32 -11.00 16.42
CA PHE A 298 8.87 -11.22 16.43
C PHE A 298 8.27 -11.47 15.04
N GLY A 299 9.11 -11.69 14.02
CA GLY A 299 8.66 -11.89 12.64
C GLY A 299 7.72 -13.11 12.45
N ALA A 300 7.91 -14.16 13.26
CA ALA A 300 7.07 -15.36 13.25
C ALA A 300 5.89 -15.30 14.25
N SER A 301 5.82 -14.26 15.07
CA SER A 301 4.83 -14.15 16.15
C SER A 301 3.41 -13.97 15.63
N ARG A 302 2.40 -14.29 16.45
CA ARG A 302 0.98 -14.11 16.10
C ARG A 302 0.20 -13.60 17.30
N MET A 303 -0.68 -12.63 17.05
CA MET A 303 -1.73 -12.24 17.98
C MET A 303 -2.84 -13.30 17.96
N ASN A 304 -3.40 -13.62 19.13
CA ASN A 304 -4.52 -14.53 19.31
C ASN A 304 -5.73 -13.81 19.92
N PRO A 305 -6.61 -13.19 19.11
CA PRO A 305 -7.72 -12.39 19.61
C PRO A 305 -8.85 -13.18 20.27
N SER A 306 -8.82 -14.52 20.23
CA SER A 306 -10.03 -15.34 20.40
C SER A 306 -9.98 -16.40 21.50
N ASP A 307 -9.01 -16.34 22.43
CA ASP A 307 -8.82 -17.36 23.49
C ASP A 307 -8.87 -18.81 22.96
N LYS A 308 -8.58 -19.00 21.67
CA LYS A 308 -8.55 -20.33 21.06
C LYS A 308 -7.27 -21.00 21.53
N THR A 309 -7.43 -22.13 22.21
CA THR A 309 -6.37 -22.96 22.80
C THR A 309 -5.47 -23.63 21.77
N GLN A 310 -5.79 -23.52 20.46
CA GLN A 310 -5.02 -24.11 19.37
C GLN A 310 -4.81 -23.11 18.24
N ILE A 311 -3.53 -22.86 17.91
CA ILE A 311 -3.11 -22.10 16.73
C ILE A 311 -2.28 -23.02 15.84
N SER A 312 -2.83 -23.38 14.68
CA SER A 312 -2.14 -24.19 13.68
C SER A 312 -0.95 -23.41 13.11
N THR A 313 0.23 -24.03 13.13
CA THR A 313 1.47 -23.48 12.57
C THR A 313 1.98 -24.41 11.48
N LEU A 314 2.22 -23.87 10.27
CA LEU A 314 3.02 -24.55 9.25
C LEU A 314 4.49 -24.50 9.68
N VAL A 315 5.13 -25.67 9.73
CA VAL A 315 6.57 -25.79 9.96
C VAL A 315 7.28 -25.31 8.69
N GLN A 316 8.24 -24.41 8.84
CA GLN A 316 9.02 -23.82 7.76
C GLN A 316 10.42 -24.44 7.73
#